data_AF-Q3KGY2-F1
#
_entry.id   AF-Q3KGY2-F1
#
_cell.length_a   1.000
_cell.length_b   1.000
_cell.length_c   1.000
_cell.angle_alpha   90.00
_cell.angle_beta   90.00
_cell.angle_gamma   90.00
#
_symmetry.space_group_name_H-M   'P 1'
#
loop_
_entity.id
_entity.type
_entity.pdbx_description
1 polymer ?
#
loop_
_entity_poly.entity_id
_entity_poly.type
_entity_poly.pdbx_seq_one_letter_code
_entity_poly.pdbx_strand_id
1 'polypeptide(L)'
;MRKSVLLVASFSTMAMLLTGCQSSLTGDSYSRDEARRVQTIRMGTIESLRPVKIEGTKTPIGGAAGAVVGGVGGSAIGGGKGSIVAAVIGAVAGGLIGSATEEGLTRTQGVEITVREDDGSMRAYVQQVQENEVFRVGERVRISTVGGTSRVSH
;
A
#
# COMPACT_ATOMS: atom_id res chain seq x y z
N MET A 1 5.59 21.21 -35.11
CA MET A 1 6.66 21.07 -34.09
C MET A 1 6.32 21.79 -32.78
N ARG A 2 6.03 23.11 -32.75
CA ARG A 2 5.68 23.83 -31.50
C ARG A 2 4.45 23.29 -30.73
N LYS A 3 3.40 22.86 -31.43
CA LYS A 3 2.19 22.26 -30.79
C LYS A 3 2.45 20.88 -30.17
N SER A 4 3.30 20.07 -30.80
CA SER A 4 3.71 18.75 -30.28
C SER A 4 4.61 18.91 -29.05
N VAL A 5 5.50 19.90 -29.04
CA VAL A 5 6.35 20.23 -27.88
C VAL A 5 5.51 20.75 -26.70
N LEU A 6 4.46 21.55 -26.96
CA LEU A 6 3.53 22.00 -25.92
C LEU A 6 2.66 20.87 -25.33
N LEU A 7 2.22 19.91 -26.15
CA LEU A 7 1.48 18.73 -25.69
C LEU A 7 2.35 17.80 -24.84
N VAL A 8 3.60 17.56 -25.26
CA VAL A 8 4.55 16.74 -24.51
C VAL A 8 4.94 17.41 -23.18
N ALA A 9 5.13 18.74 -23.18
CA ALA A 9 5.40 19.49 -21.96
C ALA A 9 4.23 19.44 -20.96
N SER A 10 2.98 19.54 -21.45
CA SER A 10 1.77 19.44 -20.61
C SER A 10 1.55 18.03 -20.05
N PHE A 11 1.93 16.99 -20.79
CA PHE A 11 1.81 15.60 -20.32
C PHE A 11 2.89 15.27 -19.28
N SER A 12 4.09 15.82 -19.44
CA SER A 12 5.21 15.66 -18.50
C SER A 12 4.96 16.37 -17.17
N THR A 13 4.30 17.53 -17.16
CA THR A 13 3.97 18.24 -15.91
C THR A 13 2.82 17.58 -15.15
N MET A 14 1.85 16.97 -15.84
CA MET A 14 0.78 16.19 -15.20
C MET A 14 1.35 14.93 -14.52
N ALA A 15 2.35 14.27 -15.12
CA ALA A 15 2.95 13.06 -14.57
C ALA A 15 3.67 13.27 -13.22
N MET A 16 4.19 14.48 -12.97
CA MET A 16 4.85 14.82 -11.70
C MET A 16 3.87 15.04 -10.53
N LEU A 17 2.58 15.23 -10.79
CA LEU A 17 1.58 15.45 -9.75
C LEU A 17 1.01 14.13 -9.17
N LEU A 18 1.40 12.97 -9.70
CA LEU A 18 0.96 11.66 -9.20
C LEU A 18 1.83 11.12 -8.04
N THR A 19 2.50 11.97 -7.27
CA THR A 19 3.12 11.54 -6.00
C THR A 19 2.01 11.14 -5.02
N GLY A 20 1.62 9.88 -5.08
CA GLY A 20 0.58 9.29 -4.24
C GLY A 20 1.02 9.25 -2.78
N CYS A 21 0.05 9.47 -1.88
CA CYS A 21 0.23 9.19 -0.46
C CYS A 21 0.36 7.67 -0.29
N GLN A 22 1.58 7.16 -0.16
CA GLN A 22 1.82 5.77 0.19
C GLN A 22 1.63 5.60 1.69
N SER A 23 0.72 4.70 2.09
CA SER A 23 0.63 4.23 3.48
C SER A 23 1.77 3.26 3.75
N SER A 24 2.48 3.44 4.86
CA SER A 24 3.47 2.46 5.35
C SER A 24 2.84 1.57 6.43
N LEU A 25 3.27 0.31 6.47
CA LEU A 25 2.86 -0.68 7.47
C LEU A 25 4.01 -0.99 8.45
N THR A 26 4.85 0.03 8.68
CA THR A 26 6.04 -0.01 9.52
C THR A 26 5.70 0.26 10.99
N GLY A 27 6.60 -0.12 11.91
CA GLY A 27 6.39 0.06 13.35
C GLY A 27 6.46 1.53 13.84
N ASP A 28 7.02 2.42 13.03
CA ASP A 28 7.29 3.82 13.34
C ASP A 28 6.23 4.82 12.82
N SER A 29 5.29 4.36 11.97
CA SER A 29 4.25 5.22 11.41
C SER A 29 2.96 5.18 12.24
N TYR A 30 2.42 6.36 12.51
CA TYR A 30 1.19 6.57 13.26
C TYR A 30 0.18 7.33 12.40
N SER A 31 -1.06 6.85 12.36
CA SER A 31 -2.15 7.62 11.77
C SER A 31 -2.44 8.85 12.63
N ARG A 32 -3.00 9.90 12.00
CA ARG A 32 -3.43 11.11 12.72
C ARG A 32 -4.46 10.79 13.81
N ASP A 33 -5.26 9.76 13.60
CA ASP A 33 -6.25 9.29 14.55
C ASP A 33 -5.59 8.65 15.77
N GLU A 34 -4.54 7.83 15.60
CA GLU A 34 -3.82 7.21 16.72
C GLU A 34 -2.99 8.21 17.53
N ALA A 35 -2.66 9.37 16.95
CA ALA A 35 -1.90 10.40 17.64
C ALA A 35 -2.62 10.86 18.91
N ARG A 36 -1.86 10.93 20.02
CA ARG A 36 -2.33 11.35 21.35
C ARG A 36 -3.37 10.44 22.01
N ARG A 37 -3.58 9.21 21.53
CA ARG A 37 -4.36 8.20 22.26
C ARG A 37 -3.50 7.46 23.27
N VAL A 38 -4.12 7.02 24.36
CA VAL A 38 -3.51 6.11 25.33
C VAL A 38 -3.21 4.78 24.62
N GLN A 39 -2.01 4.25 24.83
CA GLN A 39 -1.56 2.99 24.26
C GLN A 39 -1.36 1.96 25.37
N THR A 40 -1.73 0.71 25.11
CA THR A 40 -1.42 -0.40 26.01
C THR A 40 -0.04 -0.93 25.66
N ILE A 41 0.87 -0.90 26.62
CA ILE A 41 2.23 -1.39 26.47
C ILE A 41 2.35 -2.77 27.09
N ARG A 42 2.88 -3.73 26.34
CA ARG A 42 3.27 -5.06 26.82
C ARG A 42 4.73 -5.31 26.49
N MET A 43 5.38 -6.12 27.30
CA MET A 43 6.78 -6.49 27.11
C MET A 43 6.87 -7.99 26.84
N GLY A 44 7.84 -8.39 26.04
CA GLY A 44 8.07 -9.80 25.73
C GLY A 44 9.42 -10.04 25.07
N THR A 45 9.68 -11.30 24.76
CA THR A 45 10.91 -11.74 24.10
C THR A 45 10.58 -12.43 22.78
N ILE A 46 11.32 -12.10 21.72
CA ILE A 46 11.12 -12.70 20.40
C ILE A 46 11.52 -14.18 20.45
N GLU A 47 10.60 -15.06 20.08
CA GLU A 47 10.83 -16.51 20.00
C GLU A 47 11.15 -16.96 18.57
N SER A 48 10.49 -16.37 17.57
CA SER A 48 10.76 -16.68 16.17
C SER A 48 10.46 -15.51 15.24
N LEU A 49 11.21 -15.46 14.14
CA LEU A 49 11.02 -14.50 13.04
C LEU A 49 10.80 -15.28 11.75
N ARG A 50 9.76 -14.93 11.00
CA ARG A 50 9.47 -15.53 9.69
C ARG A 50 9.26 -14.45 8.63
N PRO A 51 9.96 -14.49 7.48
CA PRO A 51 9.66 -13.59 6.39
C PRO A 51 8.28 -13.91 5.81
N VAL A 52 7.45 -12.89 5.64
CA VAL A 52 6.09 -13.01 5.09
C VAL A 52 5.84 -11.90 4.06
N LYS A 53 4.89 -12.10 3.14
CA LYS A 53 4.49 -11.05 2.19
C LYS A 53 3.20 -10.41 2.70
N ILE A 54 3.18 -9.08 2.77
CA ILE A 54 1.99 -8.32 3.11
C ILE A 54 1.32 -7.94 1.80
N GLU A 55 0.03 -8.27 1.66
CA GLU A 55 -0.73 -7.94 0.46
C GLU A 55 -0.74 -6.43 0.20
N GLY A 56 -0.75 -6.07 -1.09
CA GLY A 56 -0.89 -4.68 -1.48
C GLY A 56 -2.28 -4.15 -1.20
N THR A 57 -2.37 -2.84 -1.21
CA THR A 57 -3.61 -2.09 -1.06
C THR A 57 -4.51 -2.36 -2.26
N LYS A 58 -5.79 -2.65 -1.98
CA LYS A 58 -6.84 -2.85 -2.98
C LYS A 58 -7.83 -1.69 -2.88
N THR A 59 -7.42 -0.46 -3.17
CA THR A 59 -8.40 0.63 -3.23
C THR A 59 -9.13 0.61 -4.57
N PRO A 60 -10.37 1.14 -4.64
CA PRO A 60 -11.04 1.34 -5.92
C PRO A 60 -10.40 2.45 -6.76
N ILE A 61 -9.38 3.17 -6.25
CA ILE A 61 -8.84 4.36 -6.92
C ILE A 61 -8.06 3.96 -8.18
N GLY A 62 -7.12 3.00 -8.08
CA GLY A 62 -6.35 2.54 -9.24
C GLY A 62 -7.26 1.98 -10.33
N GLY A 63 -8.30 1.22 -9.94
CA GLY A 63 -9.29 0.69 -10.88
C GLY A 63 -10.19 1.77 -11.48
N ALA A 64 -10.70 2.71 -10.70
CA ALA A 64 -11.55 3.79 -11.20
C ALA A 64 -10.79 4.74 -12.13
N ALA A 65 -9.58 5.14 -11.73
CA ALA A 65 -8.72 6.00 -12.54
C ALA A 65 -8.34 5.31 -13.87
N GLY A 66 -7.92 4.05 -13.80
CA GLY A 66 -7.63 3.24 -14.99
C GLY A 66 -8.84 3.07 -15.91
N ALA A 67 -10.04 2.92 -15.34
CA ALA A 67 -11.27 2.78 -16.11
C ALA A 67 -11.69 4.08 -16.81
N VAL A 68 -11.56 5.23 -16.15
CA VAL A 68 -11.86 6.54 -16.76
C VAL A 68 -10.89 6.81 -17.91
N VAL A 69 -9.59 6.63 -17.69
CA VAL A 69 -8.56 6.84 -18.72
C VAL A 69 -8.75 5.87 -19.88
N GLY A 70 -8.96 4.59 -19.59
CA GLY A 70 -9.19 3.55 -20.59
C GLY A 70 -10.49 3.76 -21.38
N GLY A 71 -11.55 4.24 -20.73
CA GLY A 71 -12.83 4.52 -21.38
C GLY A 71 -12.77 5.74 -22.30
N VAL A 72 -12.21 6.85 -21.82
CA VAL A 72 -12.02 8.06 -22.62
C VAL A 72 -11.07 7.78 -23.79
N GLY A 73 -9.93 7.12 -23.54
CA GLY A 73 -8.98 6.73 -24.58
C GLY A 73 -9.60 5.77 -25.61
N GLY A 74 -10.35 4.75 -25.16
CA GLY A 74 -11.02 3.79 -26.03
C GLY A 74 -12.12 4.42 -26.90
N SER A 75 -12.86 5.39 -26.35
CA SER A 75 -13.92 6.11 -27.08
C SER A 75 -13.40 6.97 -28.25
N ALA A 76 -12.12 7.35 -28.22
CA ALA A 76 -11.49 8.11 -29.29
C ALA A 76 -11.17 7.23 -30.53
N ILE A 77 -11.29 5.91 -30.42
CA ILE A 77 -11.01 4.97 -31.51
C ILE A 77 -12.33 4.53 -32.16
N GLY A 78 -12.49 4.83 -33.45
CA GLY A 78 -13.68 4.47 -34.24
C GLY A 78 -14.84 5.46 -34.10
N GLY A 79 -15.99 5.10 -34.68
CA GLY A 79 -17.20 5.94 -34.68
C GLY A 79 -18.48 5.15 -34.44
N GLY A 80 -19.55 5.85 -34.05
CA GLY A 80 -20.87 5.27 -33.82
C GLY A 80 -20.87 4.20 -32.74
N LYS A 81 -21.29 2.98 -33.07
CA LYS A 81 -21.33 1.86 -32.12
C LYS A 81 -19.93 1.29 -31.82
N GLY A 82 -18.97 1.46 -32.73
CA GLY A 82 -17.60 0.97 -32.55
C GLY A 82 -16.85 1.68 -31.43
N SER A 83 -17.03 3.01 -31.30
CA SER A 83 -16.42 3.79 -30.23
C SER A 83 -16.99 3.45 -28.85
N ILE A 84 -18.28 3.12 -28.75
CA ILE A 84 -18.91 2.70 -27.49
C ILE A 84 -18.33 1.36 -27.03
N VAL A 85 -18.21 0.38 -27.93
CA VAL A 85 -17.63 -0.93 -27.61
C VAL A 85 -16.16 -0.77 -27.21
N ALA A 86 -15.39 0.02 -27.96
CA ALA A 86 -14.00 0.31 -27.64
C ALA A 86 -13.84 1.02 -26.28
N ALA A 87 -14.73 1.95 -25.94
CA ALA A 87 -14.74 2.62 -24.64
C ALA A 87 -14.99 1.64 -23.48
N VAL A 88 -15.98 0.75 -23.60
CA VAL A 88 -16.28 -0.23 -22.55
C VAL A 88 -15.11 -1.20 -22.36
N ILE A 89 -14.55 -1.72 -23.46
CA ILE A 89 -13.38 -2.60 -23.40
C ILE A 89 -12.19 -1.88 -22.77
N GLY A 90 -11.92 -0.64 -23.20
CA GLY A 90 -10.84 0.18 -22.66
C GLY A 90 -11.02 0.47 -21.18
N ALA A 91 -12.24 0.76 -20.72
CA ALA A 91 -12.53 1.02 -19.32
C ALA A 91 -12.35 -0.24 -18.45
N VAL A 92 -12.86 -1.40 -18.90
CA VAL A 92 -12.69 -2.66 -18.16
C VAL A 92 -11.22 -3.06 -18.10
N ALA A 93 -10.52 -3.03 -19.24
CA ALA A 93 -9.10 -3.37 -19.29
C ALA A 93 -8.26 -2.40 -18.45
N GLY A 94 -8.49 -1.09 -18.60
CA GLY A 94 -7.78 -0.05 -17.84
C GLY A 94 -8.05 -0.15 -16.34
N GLY A 95 -9.26 -0.48 -15.93
CA GLY A 95 -9.60 -0.65 -14.52
C GLY A 95 -8.97 -1.90 -13.89
N LEU A 96 -8.99 -3.04 -14.58
CA LEU A 96 -8.35 -4.26 -14.08
C LEU A 96 -6.82 -4.12 -14.01
N ILE A 97 -6.22 -3.48 -15.02
CA ILE A 97 -4.77 -3.21 -15.02
C ILE A 97 -4.43 -2.22 -13.91
N GLY A 98 -5.24 -1.17 -13.71
CA GLY A 98 -5.04 -0.17 -12.68
C GLY A 98 -5.07 -0.76 -11.27
N SER A 99 -6.07 -1.59 -10.96
CA SER A 99 -6.18 -2.24 -9.65
C SER A 99 -5.07 -3.27 -9.40
N ALA A 100 -4.74 -4.10 -10.40
CA ALA A 100 -3.65 -5.06 -10.28
C ALA A 100 -2.28 -4.39 -10.14
N THR A 101 -2.08 -3.26 -10.81
CA THR A 101 -0.87 -2.45 -10.68
C THR A 101 -0.76 -1.86 -9.28
N GLU A 102 -1.86 -1.30 -8.74
CA GLU A 102 -1.88 -0.77 -7.37
C GLU A 102 -1.56 -1.86 -6.34
N GLU A 103 -2.20 -3.03 -6.43
CA GLU A 103 -1.93 -4.16 -5.55
C GLU A 103 -0.47 -4.63 -5.67
N GLY A 104 0.07 -4.69 -6.89
CA GLY A 104 1.45 -5.09 -7.14
C GLY A 104 2.48 -4.12 -6.56
N LEU A 105 2.27 -2.82 -6.75
CA LEU A 105 3.20 -1.75 -6.33
C LEU A 105 3.19 -1.51 -4.82
N THR A 106 2.05 -1.70 -4.17
CA THR A 106 1.91 -1.47 -2.73
C THR A 106 2.18 -2.72 -1.89
N ARG A 107 2.40 -3.88 -2.54
CA ARG A 107 2.81 -5.11 -1.87
C ARG A 107 4.19 -4.90 -1.24
N THR A 108 4.32 -5.29 0.03
CA THR A 108 5.57 -5.08 0.77
C THR A 108 6.05 -6.35 1.46
N GLN A 109 7.35 -6.41 1.72
CA GLN A 109 7.95 -7.48 2.48
C GLN A 109 7.72 -7.22 3.98
N GLY A 110 7.15 -8.22 4.65
CA GLY A 110 6.93 -8.20 6.09
C GLY A 110 7.75 -9.24 6.82
N VAL A 111 7.73 -9.13 8.13
CA VAL A 111 8.22 -10.11 9.09
C VAL A 111 7.10 -10.43 10.07
N GLU A 112 6.85 -11.71 10.27
CA GLU A 112 6.04 -12.22 11.37
C GLU A 112 6.94 -12.45 12.57
N ILE A 113 6.67 -11.71 13.64
CA ILE A 113 7.40 -11.71 14.89
C ILE A 113 6.55 -12.44 15.92
N THR A 114 6.96 -13.65 16.26
CA THR A 114 6.34 -14.41 17.36
C THR A 114 7.02 -14.01 18.65
N VAL A 115 6.25 -13.42 19.56
CA VAL A 115 6.73 -12.93 20.85
C VAL A 115 6.11 -13.75 21.97
N ARG A 116 6.97 -14.19 22.88
CA ARG A 116 6.58 -14.68 24.20
C ARG A 116 6.46 -13.49 25.13
N GLU A 117 5.25 -13.12 25.47
CA GLU A 117 5.00 -11.99 26.35
C GLU A 117 5.21 -12.38 27.82
N ASP A 118 5.45 -11.37 28.65
CA ASP A 118 5.72 -11.56 30.08
C ASP A 118 4.52 -12.16 30.84
N ASP A 119 3.31 -12.05 30.28
CA ASP A 119 2.10 -12.69 30.79
C ASP A 119 2.05 -14.21 30.49
N GLY A 120 3.07 -14.74 29.80
CA GLY A 120 3.18 -16.15 29.39
C GLY A 120 2.46 -16.46 28.08
N SER A 121 1.74 -15.50 27.49
CA SER A 121 1.05 -15.68 26.21
C SER A 121 2.03 -15.65 25.02
N MET A 122 1.64 -16.33 23.95
CA MET A 122 2.36 -16.35 22.68
C MET A 122 1.53 -15.64 21.64
N ARG A 123 2.06 -14.55 21.08
CA ARG A 123 1.37 -13.75 20.06
C ARG A 123 2.28 -13.51 18.86
N ALA A 124 1.69 -13.54 17.67
CA ALA A 124 2.37 -13.24 16.42
C ALA A 124 1.96 -11.86 15.91
N TYR A 125 2.94 -11.05 15.54
CA TYR A 125 2.77 -9.70 15.03
C TYR A 125 3.40 -9.60 13.65
N VAL A 126 2.63 -9.16 12.65
CA VAL A 126 3.12 -8.97 11.29
C VAL A 126 3.34 -7.49 11.04
N GLN A 127 4.56 -7.13 10.65
CA GLN A 127 4.94 -5.75 10.36
C GLN A 127 5.84 -5.69 9.13
N GLN A 128 5.78 -4.57 8.41
CA GLN A 128 6.64 -4.31 7.27
C GLN A 128 8.12 -4.26 7.72
N VAL A 129 9.01 -4.85 6.94
CA VAL A 129 10.45 -4.77 7.19
C VAL A 129 10.91 -3.32 7.01
N GLN A 130 11.68 -2.81 7.96
CA GLN A 130 12.21 -1.46 7.94
C GLN A 130 13.74 -1.52 8.01
N GLU A 131 14.43 -0.76 7.16
CA GLU A 131 15.89 -0.86 7.02
C GLU A 131 16.65 -0.52 8.29
N ASN A 132 16.09 0.34 9.14
CA ASN A 132 16.71 0.81 10.37
C ASN A 132 16.32 -0.01 11.61
N GLU A 133 15.44 -1.01 11.48
CA GLU A 133 14.92 -1.78 12.61
C GLU A 133 15.06 -3.28 12.34
N VAL A 134 16.06 -3.88 12.99
CA VAL A 134 16.44 -5.28 12.80
C VAL A 134 16.14 -6.06 14.06
N PHE A 135 15.12 -6.91 14.00
CA PHE A 135 14.75 -7.82 15.07
C PHE A 135 15.65 -9.05 15.11
N ARG A 136 15.97 -9.53 16.32
CA ARG A 136 16.68 -10.81 16.54
C ARG A 136 15.90 -11.72 17.49
N VAL A 137 15.98 -13.03 17.24
CA VAL A 137 15.43 -14.02 18.18
C VAL A 137 16.16 -13.90 19.52
N GLY A 138 15.40 -13.93 20.62
CA GLY A 138 15.90 -13.72 21.98
C GLY A 138 15.95 -12.25 22.42
N GLU A 139 15.65 -11.31 21.52
CA GLU A 139 15.59 -9.88 21.84
C GLU A 139 14.34 -9.54 22.66
N ARG A 140 14.50 -8.62 23.60
CA ARG A 140 13.39 -8.08 24.39
C ARG A 140 12.77 -6.92 23.64
N VAL A 141 11.46 -6.97 23.48
CA VAL A 141 10.70 -6.00 22.68
C VAL A 141 9.53 -5.44 23.46
N ARG A 142 9.15 -4.22 23.08
CA ARG A 142 7.95 -3.52 23.50
C ARG A 142 6.87 -3.68 22.45
N ILE A 143 5.69 -4.11 22.89
CA ILE A 143 4.48 -4.18 22.07
C ILE A 143 3.55 -3.04 22.47
N SER A 144 3.32 -2.11 21.56
CA SER A 144 2.42 -0.97 21.74
C SER A 144 1.12 -1.22 20.98
N THR A 145 -0.01 -1.28 21.69
CA THR A 145 -1.33 -1.51 21.09
C THR A 145 -2.21 -0.27 21.20
N VAL A 146 -2.78 0.18 20.08
CA VAL A 146 -3.72 1.31 20.01
C VAL A 146 -4.79 1.05 18.95
N GLY A 147 -6.06 1.17 19.32
CA GLY A 147 -7.18 1.06 18.36
C GLY A 147 -7.25 -0.27 17.58
N GLY A 148 -6.75 -1.37 18.16
CA GLY A 148 -6.68 -2.68 17.49
C GLY A 148 -5.40 -2.93 16.69
N THR A 149 -4.57 -1.91 16.47
CA THR A 149 -3.26 -2.03 15.83
C THR A 149 -2.19 -2.30 16.88
N SER A 150 -1.38 -3.34 16.69
CA SER A 150 -0.22 -3.65 17.54
C SER A 150 1.07 -3.40 16.78
N ARG A 151 2.05 -2.81 17.45
CA ARG A 151 3.39 -2.49 16.91
C ARG A 151 4.45 -3.05 17.84
N VAL A 152 5.48 -3.65 17.27
CA VAL A 152 6.64 -4.17 17.99
C VAL A 152 7.83 -3.26 17.72
N SER A 153 8.46 -2.77 18.79
CA SER A 153 9.70 -1.99 18.76
C SER A 153 10.69 -2.55 19.79
N HIS A 154 11.99 -2.31 19.60
CA HIS A 154 13.02 -2.61 20.62
C HIS A 154 13.09 -1.55 21.74
#